data_AF-A0A8T5RYM4-F1
#
_entry.id   AF-A0A8T5RYM4-F1
#
_cell.length_a   1.000
_cell.length_b   1.000
_cell.length_c   1.000
_cell.angle_alpha   90.00
_cell.angle_beta   90.00
_cell.angle_gamma   90.00
#
_symmetry.space_group_name_H-M   'P 1'
#
loop_
_entity.id
_entity.type
_entity.pdbx_description
1 polymer ?
#
loop_
_entity_poly.entity_id
_entity_poly.type
_entity_poly.pdbx_seq_one_letter_code
_entity_poly.pdbx_strand_id
1 'polypeptide(L)'
;MYDTLKIHNKEIYTGMKVGGSHSWNYNNGKWFETKITPDKWTLSFDSLKTRTTPAPRKTGATRKTKFHWYIIADQIATKINENSYMTSMKGIKYKIGHKRPDWRTFSYNYPNQITYREHIIQILEDTLKELKKD
;
A
#
# COMPACT_ATOMS: atom_id res chain seq x y z
N MET A 1 6.97 9.57 21.57
CA MET A 1 6.15 10.24 20.53
C MET A 1 6.12 9.36 19.29
N TYR A 2 4.95 8.99 18.77
CA TYR A 2 4.86 8.09 17.59
C TYR A 2 5.43 8.73 16.30
N ASP A 3 5.45 10.06 16.25
CA ASP A 3 5.93 10.87 15.12
C ASP A 3 7.43 11.20 15.18
N THR A 4 8.20 10.59 16.08
CA THR A 4 9.65 10.77 16.09
C THR A 4 10.30 10.13 14.86
N LEU A 5 11.37 10.77 14.39
CA LEU A 5 12.32 10.17 13.46
C LEU A 5 12.90 8.90 14.09
N LYS A 6 13.01 7.85 13.29
CA LYS A 6 13.55 6.54 13.66
C LYS A 6 14.65 6.18 12.68
N ILE A 7 15.61 5.37 13.11
CA ILE A 7 16.71 4.90 12.27
C ILE A 7 16.56 3.40 12.05
N HIS A 8 16.67 2.94 10.81
CA HIS A 8 16.76 1.53 10.45
C HIS A 8 17.76 1.38 9.31
N ASN A 9 18.78 0.52 9.46
CA ASN A 9 19.83 0.33 8.46
C ASN A 9 20.46 1.64 7.95
N LYS A 10 20.70 2.60 8.85
CA LYS A 10 21.21 3.96 8.58
C LYS A 10 20.25 4.90 7.83
N GLU A 11 19.04 4.46 7.50
CA GLU A 11 17.99 5.30 6.93
C GLU A 11 17.08 5.88 8.00
N ILE A 12 16.75 7.18 7.85
CA ILE A 12 15.82 7.87 8.75
C ILE A 12 14.40 7.76 8.19
N TYR A 13 13.46 7.30 9.03
CA TYR A 13 12.06 7.16 8.65
C TYR A 13 11.08 7.64 9.74
N THR A 14 9.81 7.80 9.36
CA THR A 14 8.71 8.21 10.24
C THR A 14 7.55 7.22 10.18
N GLY A 15 6.67 7.26 11.19
CA GLY A 15 5.50 6.39 11.29
C GLY A 15 5.78 5.14 12.13
N MET A 16 5.15 4.03 11.77
CA MET A 16 5.20 2.78 12.55
C MET A 16 6.61 2.20 12.59
N LYS A 17 7.05 1.71 13.75
CA LYS A 17 8.34 1.02 13.90
C LYS A 17 8.38 -0.24 13.03
N VAL A 18 9.53 -0.50 12.39
CA VAL A 18 9.81 -1.77 11.68
C VAL A 18 9.52 -2.96 12.62
N GLY A 19 8.84 -3.98 12.11
CA GLY A 19 8.36 -5.14 12.87
C GLY A 19 6.98 -4.95 13.53
N GLY A 20 6.42 -3.73 13.50
CA GLY A 20 5.07 -3.47 13.96
C GLY A 20 4.01 -3.98 12.97
N SER A 21 2.84 -4.37 13.48
CA SER A 21 1.72 -4.85 12.68
C SER A 21 0.43 -4.05 12.94
N HIS A 22 -0.38 -3.89 11.89
CA HIS A 22 -1.73 -3.37 12.00
C HIS A 22 -2.72 -4.36 11.42
N SER A 23 -3.86 -4.51 12.09
CA SER A 23 -5.03 -5.14 11.52
C SER A 23 -6.06 -4.08 11.14
N TRP A 24 -6.72 -4.29 10.00
CA TRP A 24 -7.67 -3.37 9.42
C TRP A 24 -8.86 -4.11 8.84
N ASN A 25 -10.05 -3.57 9.07
CA ASN A 25 -11.27 -4.02 8.42
C ASN A 25 -11.52 -3.15 7.18
N TYR A 26 -11.80 -3.81 6.05
CA TYR A 26 -12.22 -3.16 4.81
C TYR A 26 -13.71 -3.42 4.65
N ASN A 27 -14.52 -2.52 5.19
CA ASN A 27 -15.97 -2.67 5.22
C ASN A 27 -16.56 -2.29 3.85
N ASN A 28 -17.58 -3.03 3.41
CA ASN A 28 -18.31 -2.79 2.16
C ASN A 28 -17.39 -2.67 0.93
N GLY A 29 -16.35 -3.52 0.88
CA GLY A 29 -15.40 -3.51 -0.23
C GLY A 29 -16.08 -3.83 -1.55
N LYS A 30 -15.91 -2.94 -2.54
CA LYS A 30 -16.41 -3.12 -3.90
C LYS A 30 -15.24 -3.45 -4.80
N TRP A 31 -15.23 -4.66 -5.32
CA TRP A 31 -14.31 -5.11 -6.35
C TRP A 31 -14.99 -4.95 -7.70
N PHE A 32 -14.34 -4.23 -8.60
CA PHE A 32 -14.79 -4.07 -9.97
C PHE A 32 -13.64 -4.41 -10.90
N GLU A 33 -13.90 -5.26 -11.89
CA GLU A 33 -12.90 -5.69 -12.86
C GLU A 33 -13.50 -5.83 -14.25
N THR A 34 -12.66 -5.59 -15.25
CA THR A 34 -13.03 -5.68 -16.66
C THR A 34 -11.97 -6.49 -17.38
N LYS A 35 -12.41 -7.52 -18.09
CA LYS A 35 -11.53 -8.32 -18.94
C LYS A 35 -11.10 -7.50 -20.15
N ILE A 36 -9.80 -7.35 -20.37
CA ILE A 36 -9.24 -6.59 -21.49
C ILE A 36 -8.64 -7.50 -22.55
N THR A 37 -7.99 -8.60 -22.13
CA THR A 37 -7.48 -9.67 -23.02
C THR A 37 -7.79 -11.04 -22.40
N PRO A 38 -7.51 -12.17 -23.07
CA PRO A 38 -7.77 -13.51 -22.51
C PRO A 38 -7.21 -13.70 -21.10
N ASP A 39 -6.05 -13.11 -20.82
CA ASP A 39 -5.22 -13.23 -19.62
C ASP A 39 -5.07 -11.93 -18.80
N LYS A 40 -5.59 -10.79 -19.29
CA LYS A 40 -5.44 -9.48 -18.64
C LYS A 40 -6.78 -8.87 -18.26
N TRP A 41 -6.85 -8.43 -17.01
CA TRP A 41 -7.97 -7.69 -16.46
C TRP A 41 -7.49 -6.36 -15.88
N THR A 42 -8.30 -5.32 -16.01
CA THR A 42 -8.17 -4.11 -15.18
C THR A 42 -9.04 -4.28 -13.96
N LEU A 43 -8.58 -3.80 -12.80
CA LEU A 43 -9.35 -3.86 -11.56
C LEU A 43 -9.28 -2.54 -10.79
N SER A 44 -10.33 -2.30 -9.99
CA SER A 44 -10.40 -1.25 -8.98
C SER A 44 -11.05 -1.80 -7.73
N PHE A 45 -10.56 -1.37 -6.57
CA PHE A 45 -11.12 -1.74 -5.27
C PHE A 45 -11.32 -0.50 -4.40
N ASP A 46 -12.56 -0.28 -3.99
CA ASP A 46 -12.95 0.83 -3.10
C ASP A 46 -13.59 0.30 -1.83
N SER A 47 -13.15 0.81 -0.69
CA SER A 47 -13.65 0.39 0.61
C SER A 47 -13.35 1.41 1.71
N LEU A 48 -14.24 1.48 2.70
CA LEU A 48 -13.95 2.18 3.95
C LEU A 48 -13.08 1.30 4.84
N LYS A 49 -11.85 1.77 5.05
CA LYS A 49 -10.87 1.11 5.90
C LYS A 49 -10.94 1.63 7.34
N THR A 50 -11.18 0.74 8.30
CA THR A 50 -11.23 1.06 9.74
C THR A 50 -10.23 0.21 10.53
N ARG A 51 -9.68 0.77 11.62
CA ARG A 51 -8.80 -0.02 12.50
C ARG A 51 -9.62 -1.02 13.28
N THR A 52 -9.12 -2.24 13.45
CA THR A 52 -9.71 -3.20 14.40
C THR A 52 -9.59 -2.72 15.84
N THR A 53 -8.50 -2.02 16.15
CA THR A 53 -8.23 -1.44 17.46
C THR A 53 -8.06 0.08 17.33
N PRO A 54 -8.82 0.88 18.09
CA PRO A 54 -8.69 2.34 18.05
C PRO A 54 -7.25 2.79 18.29
N ALA A 55 -6.82 3.81 17.54
CA ALA A 55 -5.51 4.41 17.78
C ALA A 55 -5.53 5.25 19.06
N PRO A 56 -4.38 5.41 19.76
CA PRO A 56 -4.27 6.34 20.87
C PRO A 56 -4.67 7.77 20.46
N ARG A 57 -5.22 8.55 21.40
CA ARG A 57 -5.63 9.93 21.14
C ARG A 57 -4.45 10.76 20.61
N LYS A 58 -4.73 11.66 19.66
CA LYS A 58 -3.74 12.56 19.01
C LYS A 58 -2.59 11.83 18.30
N THR A 59 -2.79 10.59 17.85
CA THR A 59 -1.80 9.86 17.03
C THR A 59 -2.30 9.64 15.61
N GLY A 60 -1.36 9.45 14.69
CA GLY A 60 -1.66 9.16 13.28
C GLY A 60 -1.64 10.40 12.39
N ALA A 61 -1.96 10.16 11.11
CA ALA A 61 -1.92 11.22 10.11
C ALA A 61 -3.05 12.23 10.29
N THR A 62 -2.78 13.49 9.96
CA THR A 62 -3.80 14.54 9.95
C THR A 62 -4.89 14.23 8.94
N ARG A 63 -6.13 14.65 9.25
CA ARG A 63 -7.28 14.47 8.34
C ARG A 63 -6.96 15.01 6.96
N LYS A 64 -7.43 14.31 5.92
CA LYS A 64 -7.16 14.58 4.48
C LYS A 64 -5.74 14.24 4.00
N THR A 65 -4.85 13.74 4.86
CA THR A 65 -3.60 13.14 4.39
C THR A 65 -3.89 11.96 3.48
N LYS A 66 -3.24 11.92 2.31
CA LYS A 66 -3.29 10.78 1.40
C LYS A 66 -1.97 10.05 1.42
N PHE A 67 -2.02 8.73 1.35
CA PHE A 67 -0.83 7.89 1.19
C PHE A 67 -0.92 7.16 -0.14
N HIS A 68 0.18 7.15 -0.88
CA HIS A 68 0.33 6.37 -2.09
C HIS A 68 1.19 5.16 -1.74
N TRP A 69 0.58 3.98 -1.86
CA TRP A 69 1.26 2.70 -1.70
C TRP A 69 1.26 1.96 -3.02
N TYR A 70 2.38 1.33 -3.34
CA TYR A 70 2.47 0.37 -4.43
C TYR A 70 2.47 -1.04 -3.86
N ILE A 71 1.70 -1.94 -4.46
CA ILE A 71 1.52 -3.31 -3.98
C ILE A 71 1.86 -4.26 -5.12
N ILE A 72 2.72 -5.23 -4.82
CA ILE A 72 2.96 -6.40 -5.67
C ILE A 72 2.41 -7.58 -4.88
N ALA A 73 1.40 -8.24 -5.42
CA ALA A 73 0.69 -9.30 -4.72
C ALA A 73 0.09 -10.30 -5.69
N ASP A 74 0.05 -11.55 -5.24
CA ASP A 74 -0.76 -12.59 -5.84
C ASP A 74 -2.15 -12.58 -5.21
N GLN A 75 -3.14 -12.90 -6.04
CA GLN A 75 -4.51 -13.13 -5.61
C GLN A 75 -4.89 -14.58 -5.95
N ILE A 76 -5.47 -15.28 -4.97
CA ILE A 76 -6.10 -16.58 -5.18
C ILE A 76 -7.58 -16.43 -4.84
N ALA A 77 -8.43 -16.68 -5.84
CA ALA A 77 -9.88 -16.73 -5.70
C ALA A 77 -10.34 -18.19 -5.64
N THR A 78 -10.86 -18.63 -4.50
CA THR A 78 -11.36 -20.00 -4.31
C THR A 78 -12.89 -19.99 -4.30
N LYS A 79 -13.52 -20.69 -5.24
CA LYS A 79 -14.98 -20.83 -5.26
C LYS A 79 -15.45 -21.59 -4.01
N ILE A 80 -16.36 -21.01 -3.26
CA ILE A 80 -16.97 -21.62 -2.07
C ILE A 80 -18.31 -22.27 -2.45
N ASN A 81 -19.12 -21.55 -3.22
CA ASN A 81 -20.42 -22.00 -3.72
C ASN A 81 -20.75 -21.27 -5.03
N GLU A 82 -21.98 -21.43 -5.53
CA GLU A 82 -22.48 -20.82 -6.77
C GLU A 82 -22.17 -19.32 -6.90
N ASN A 83 -22.31 -18.57 -5.80
CA ASN A 83 -22.32 -17.11 -5.79
C ASN A 83 -21.23 -16.50 -4.91
N SER A 84 -20.28 -17.28 -4.40
CA SER A 84 -19.29 -16.80 -3.44
C SER A 84 -17.91 -17.39 -3.67
N TYR A 85 -16.90 -16.51 -3.59
CA TYR A 85 -15.49 -16.84 -3.70
C TYR A 85 -14.74 -16.23 -2.51
N MET A 86 -13.83 -17.01 -1.91
CA MET A 86 -12.84 -16.47 -0.98
C MET A 86 -11.72 -15.82 -1.79
N THR A 87 -11.45 -14.54 -1.56
CA THR A 87 -10.31 -13.84 -2.13
C THR A 87 -9.21 -13.74 -1.09
N SER A 88 -8.09 -14.42 -1.34
CA SER A 88 -6.86 -14.29 -0.56
C SER A 88 -5.82 -13.51 -1.36
N MET A 89 -5.21 -12.49 -0.77
CA MET A 89 -4.10 -11.75 -1.36
C MET A 89 -2.88 -11.79 -0.46
N LYS A 90 -1.73 -12.14 -1.04
CA LYS A 90 -0.43 -12.15 -0.34
C LYS A 90 0.59 -11.39 -1.18
N GLY A 91 1.35 -10.52 -0.53
CA GLY A 91 2.32 -9.71 -1.24
C GLY A 91 3.05 -8.72 -0.36
N ILE A 92 3.75 -7.81 -1.02
CA ILE A 92 4.58 -6.77 -0.40
C ILE A 92 3.99 -5.41 -0.76
N LYS A 93 4.09 -4.46 0.17
CA LYS A 93 3.53 -3.12 0.05
C LYS A 93 4.55 -2.05 0.37
N TYR A 94 4.84 -1.19 -0.60
CA TYR A 94 5.83 -0.13 -0.55
C TYR A 94 5.17 1.24 -0.41
N LYS A 95 5.71 2.09 0.46
CA LYS A 95 5.26 3.48 0.57
C LYS A 95 5.95 4.30 -0.53
N ILE A 96 5.22 4.68 -1.57
CA ILE A 96 5.78 5.50 -2.64
C ILE A 96 5.77 6.97 -2.29
N GLY A 97 4.73 7.41 -1.58
CA GLY A 97 4.65 8.81 -1.18
C GLY A 97 3.46 9.12 -0.29
N HIS A 98 3.36 10.38 0.07
CA HIS A 98 2.21 10.93 0.78
C HIS A 98 1.92 12.34 0.31
N LYS A 99 0.69 12.80 0.52
CA LYS A 99 0.25 14.17 0.27
C LYS A 99 -0.39 14.69 1.53
N ARG A 100 0.19 15.75 2.10
CA ARG A 100 -0.38 16.44 3.27
C ARG A 100 -1.61 17.26 2.85
N PRO A 101 -2.48 17.65 3.81
CA PRO A 101 -3.73 18.34 3.49
C PRO A 101 -3.54 19.59 2.64
N ASP A 102 -2.51 20.39 2.95
CA ASP A 102 -2.26 21.68 2.31
C ASP A 102 -1.26 21.58 1.13
N TRP A 103 -0.78 20.38 0.81
CA TRP A 103 0.14 20.19 -0.30
C TRP A 103 -0.60 20.14 -1.63
N ARG A 104 -0.03 20.77 -2.67
CA ARG A 104 -0.59 20.71 -4.02
C ARG A 104 -0.41 19.34 -4.67
N THR A 105 0.74 18.70 -4.44
CA THR A 105 1.16 17.46 -5.10
C THR A 105 1.60 16.40 -4.08
N PHE A 106 1.89 15.17 -4.54
CA PHE A 106 2.49 14.13 -3.70
C PHE A 106 3.97 14.43 -3.41
N SER A 107 4.51 13.83 -2.35
CA SER A 107 5.88 14.02 -1.90
C SER A 107 6.95 13.81 -2.98
N TYR A 108 6.75 12.85 -3.88
CA TYR A 108 7.69 12.56 -4.98
C TYR A 108 7.66 13.58 -6.14
N ASN A 109 6.84 14.63 -6.06
CA ASN A 109 6.81 15.72 -7.04
C ASN A 109 7.59 16.97 -6.57
N TYR A 110 8.20 16.93 -5.38
CA TYR A 110 9.05 18.03 -4.90
C TYR A 110 10.51 17.84 -5.37
N PRO A 111 11.29 18.93 -5.53
CA PRO A 111 12.69 18.84 -5.91
C PRO A 111 13.51 17.98 -4.94
N ASN A 112 14.59 17.36 -5.44
CA ASN A 112 15.50 16.52 -4.65
C ASN A 112 14.84 15.31 -3.97
N GLN A 113 13.76 14.79 -4.56
CA GLN A 113 13.12 13.53 -4.17
C GLN A 113 13.15 12.58 -5.36
N ILE A 114 13.28 11.28 -5.09
CA ILE A 114 13.13 10.24 -6.11
C ILE A 114 11.71 10.34 -6.67
N THR A 115 11.59 10.35 -8.00
CA THR A 115 10.29 10.44 -8.67
C THR A 115 9.49 9.16 -8.49
N TYR A 116 8.16 9.24 -8.71
CA TYR A 116 7.31 8.05 -8.73
C TYR A 116 7.86 6.96 -9.67
N ARG A 117 8.24 7.35 -10.89
CA ARG A 117 8.69 6.41 -11.92
C ARG A 117 9.97 5.69 -11.50
N GLU A 118 10.98 6.44 -11.07
CA GLU A 118 12.26 5.86 -10.63
C GLU A 118 12.06 4.89 -9.46
N HIS A 119 11.23 5.26 -8.49
CA HIS A 119 10.95 4.42 -7.34
C HIS A 119 10.26 3.10 -7.74
N ILE A 120 9.28 3.15 -8.65
CA ILE A 120 8.62 1.93 -9.16
C ILE A 120 9.57 1.05 -9.95
N ILE A 121 10.41 1.64 -10.81
CA ILE A 121 11.41 0.88 -11.59
C ILE A 121 12.34 0.13 -10.63
N GLN A 122 12.89 0.81 -9.63
CA GLN A 122 13.77 0.21 -8.63
C GLN A 122 13.10 -0.97 -7.91
N ILE A 123 11.85 -0.79 -7.44
CA ILE A 123 11.09 -1.86 -6.77
C ILE A 123 10.91 -3.07 -7.69
N LEU A 124 10.56 -2.85 -8.96
CA LEU A 124 10.31 -3.94 -9.92
C LEU A 124 11.61 -4.65 -10.30
N GLU A 125 12.71 -3.92 -10.48
CA GLU A 125 14.03 -4.51 -10.76
C GLU A 125 14.52 -5.36 -9.59
N ASP A 126 14.38 -4.87 -8.36
CA ASP A 126 14.80 -5.64 -7.18
C ASP A 126 13.90 -6.85 -6.96
N THR A 127 12.59 -6.71 -7.18
CA THR A 127 11.67 -7.86 -7.15
C THR A 127 12.05 -8.90 -8.20
N LEU A 128 12.37 -8.47 -9.42
CA LEU A 128 12.81 -9.36 -10.49
C LEU A 128 14.14 -10.05 -10.15
N LYS A 129 15.08 -9.34 -9.52
CA LYS A 129 16.35 -9.92 -9.08
C LYS A 129 16.12 -11.02 -8.04
N GLU A 130 15.26 -10.78 -7.04
CA GLU A 130 14.93 -11.80 -6.05
C GLU A 130 14.25 -13.02 -6.69
N LEU A 131 13.27 -12.81 -7.58
CA LEU A 131 12.60 -13.90 -8.30
C LEU A 131 13.54 -14.74 -9.19
N LYS A 132 14.70 -14.20 -9.58
CA LYS A 132 15.70 -14.91 -10.39
C LYS A 132 16.76 -15.65 -9.56
N LYS A 133 16.83 -15.39 -8.25
CA LYS A 133 17.78 -16.06 -7.34
C LYS A 133 17.22 -17.41 -6.87
N ASP A 134 15.90 -17.52 -6.81
CA ASP A 134 15.16 -18.76 -6.58
C ASP A 134 15.06 -19.59 -7.87
#